data_AF-A0A1F7H2S0-F1
#
_entry.id   AF-A0A1F7H2S0-F1
#
_cell.length_a   1.000
_cell.length_b   1.000
_cell.length_c   1.000
_cell.angle_alpha   90.00
_cell.angle_beta   90.00
_cell.angle_gamma   90.00
#
_symmetry.space_group_name_H-M   'P 1'
#
loop_
_entity.id
_entity.type
_entity.pdbx_description
1 polymer ?
#
loop_
_entity_poly.entity_id
_entity_poly.type
_entity_poly.pdbx_seq_one_letter_code
_entity_poly.pdbx_strand_id
1 'polypeptide(L)'
;MKKLIRTTITIPENLYRQAKVNAAFLRESFSAYVVSSLEQKVTGSSLTKKGKKIDPMKTLGVFSLGVKKIPSREKLYDKYLKRKMGI
;
A
#
# COMPACT_ATOMS: atom_id res chain seq x y z
N MET A 1 -27.00 3.47 -0.17
CA MET A 1 -26.53 2.73 1.03
C MET A 1 -26.25 1.29 0.64
N LYS A 2 -25.12 0.68 1.04
CA LYS A 2 -24.88 -0.76 0.79
C LYS A 2 -25.82 -1.60 1.65
N LYS A 3 -26.45 -2.62 1.07
CA LYS A 3 -27.30 -3.58 1.80
C LYS A 3 -26.39 -4.50 2.63
N LEU A 4 -26.46 -4.40 3.96
CA LEU A 4 -25.67 -5.22 4.89
C LEU A 4 -26.46 -6.46 5.28
N ILE A 5 -25.80 -7.63 5.29
CA ILE A 5 -26.38 -8.91 5.71
C ILE A 5 -25.65 -9.35 6.99
N ARG A 6 -26.41 -9.69 8.03
CA ARG A 6 -25.85 -10.25 9.27
C ARG A 6 -25.78 -11.77 9.13
N THR A 7 -24.57 -12.30 9.16
CA THR A 7 -24.30 -13.74 9.05
C THR A 7 -23.61 -14.23 10.32
N THR A 8 -24.09 -15.33 10.88
CA THR A 8 -23.43 -16.03 12.00
C THR A 8 -22.59 -17.16 11.44
N ILE A 9 -21.34 -17.27 11.88
CA ILE A 9 -20.40 -18.33 11.46
C ILE A 9 -19.76 -18.99 12.68
N THR A 10 -19.49 -20.28 12.57
CA THR A 10 -18.75 -21.04 13.60
C THR A 10 -17.27 -21.03 13.26
N ILE A 11 -16.43 -20.58 14.21
CA ILE A 11 -14.98 -20.45 14.04
C ILE A 11 -14.29 -21.10 15.25
N PRO A 12 -13.14 -21.78 15.05
CA PRO A 12 -12.32 -22.24 16.17
C PRO A 12 -11.95 -21.08 17.12
N GLU A 13 -12.01 -21.33 18.43
CA GLU A 13 -11.79 -20.30 19.45
C GLU A 13 -10.41 -19.62 19.31
N ASN A 14 -9.37 -20.40 19.05
CA ASN A 14 -8.01 -19.89 18.88
C ASN A 14 -7.91 -18.84 17.76
N LEU A 15 -8.60 -19.09 16.65
CA LEU A 15 -8.60 -18.21 15.48
C LEU A 15 -9.41 -16.94 15.78
N TYR A 16 -10.55 -17.08 16.46
CA TYR A 16 -11.34 -15.92 16.90
C TYR A 16 -10.53 -14.99 17.82
N ARG A 17 -9.83 -15.54 18.82
CA ARG A 17 -8.99 -14.76 19.74
C ARG A 17 -7.89 -14.00 18.99
N GLN A 18 -7.16 -14.67 18.10
CA GLN A 18 -6.12 -14.04 17.28
C GLN A 18 -6.67 -12.94 16.38
N ALA A 19 -7.78 -13.20 15.69
CA ALA A 19 -8.41 -12.22 14.82
C ALA A 19 -8.89 -10.97 15.58
N LYS A 20 -9.44 -11.14 16.78
CA LYS A 20 -9.87 -10.02 17.64
C LYS A 20 -8.71 -9.15 18.09
N VAL A 21 -7.58 -9.78 18.45
CA VAL A 21 -6.34 -9.07 18.81
C VAL A 21 -5.82 -8.29 17.60
N ASN A 22 -5.77 -8.91 16.42
CA ASN A 22 -5.33 -8.24 15.19
C ASN A 22 -6.22 -7.05 14.82
N ALA A 23 -7.55 -7.18 14.96
CA ALA A 23 -8.49 -6.08 14.73
C ALA A 23 -8.23 -4.90 15.70
N ALA A 24 -7.97 -5.19 16.98
CA ALA A 24 -7.63 -4.17 17.96
C ALA A 24 -6.31 -3.45 17.62
N PHE A 25 -5.29 -4.18 17.17
CA PHE A 25 -4.03 -3.59 16.71
C PHE A 25 -4.22 -2.64 15.52
N LEU A 26 -5.11 -3.00 14.59
CA LEU A 26 -5.45 -2.17 13.42
C LEU A 26 -6.42 -1.02 13.74
N ARG A 27 -6.90 -0.91 14.99
CA ARG A 27 -7.93 0.06 15.43
C ARG A 27 -9.23 -0.06 14.64
N GLU A 28 -9.58 -1.26 14.21
CA GLU A 28 -10.79 -1.56 13.45
C GLU A 28 -11.75 -2.46 14.24
N SER A 29 -13.03 -2.41 13.88
CA SER A 29 -14.00 -3.37 14.42
C SER A 29 -13.75 -4.78 13.88
N PHE A 30 -14.11 -5.81 14.65
CA PHE A 30 -13.98 -7.20 14.20
C PHE A 30 -14.73 -7.45 12.88
N SER A 31 -15.92 -6.86 12.71
CA SER A 31 -16.69 -6.98 11.47
C SER A 31 -15.97 -6.35 10.28
N ALA A 32 -15.35 -5.19 10.46
CA ALA A 32 -14.56 -4.54 9.42
C ALA A 32 -13.34 -5.39 9.04
N TYR A 33 -12.65 -5.95 10.04
CA TYR A 33 -11.51 -6.85 9.85
C TYR A 33 -11.86 -8.13 9.07
N VAL A 34 -13.03 -8.73 9.38
CA VAL A 34 -13.52 -9.91 8.65
C VAL A 34 -13.86 -9.54 7.20
N VAL A 35 -14.53 -8.41 6.99
CA VAL A 35 -14.87 -7.94 5.64
C VAL A 35 -13.61 -7.67 4.83
N SER A 36 -12.63 -6.94 5.35
CA SER A 36 -11.38 -6.64 4.63
C SER A 36 -10.60 -7.91 4.29
N SER A 37 -10.56 -8.89 5.21
CA SER A 37 -9.94 -10.19 4.98
C SER A 37 -10.68 -11.01 3.91
N LEU A 38 -12.01 -10.97 3.89
CA LEU A 38 -12.82 -11.61 2.86
C LEU A 38 -12.65 -10.92 1.51
N GLU A 39 -12.67 -9.59 1.46
CA GLU A 39 -12.45 -8.81 0.24
C GLU A 39 -11.09 -9.12 -0.38
N GLN A 40 -10.03 -9.25 0.42
CA GLN A 40 -8.71 -9.68 -0.05
C GLN A 40 -8.73 -11.07 -0.69
N LYS A 41 -9.44 -12.03 -0.10
CA LYS A 41 -9.52 -13.41 -0.60
C LYS A 41 -10.43 -13.53 -1.83
N VAL A 42 -11.58 -12.86 -1.83
CA VAL A 42 -12.59 -12.93 -2.92
C VAL A 42 -12.12 -12.18 -4.16
N THR A 43 -11.51 -11.01 -3.99
CA THR A 43 -11.05 -10.19 -5.12
C THR A 43 -9.75 -10.74 -5.73
N GLY A 44 -9.18 -11.81 -5.17
CA GLY A 44 -7.90 -12.38 -5.60
C GLY A 44 -6.70 -11.43 -5.41
N SER A 45 -6.94 -10.25 -4.83
CA SER A 45 -5.93 -9.24 -4.58
C SER A 45 -5.20 -9.58 -3.29
N SER A 46 -4.31 -10.56 -3.41
CA SER A 46 -2.96 -10.33 -2.92
C SER A 46 -2.57 -8.94 -3.46
N LEU A 47 -2.67 -7.92 -2.61
CA LEU A 47 -1.93 -6.69 -2.78
C LEU A 47 -0.44 -6.99 -2.53
N THR A 48 0.11 -8.01 -3.19
CA THR A 48 1.36 -7.77 -3.87
C THR A 48 1.03 -6.71 -4.91
N LYS A 49 1.03 -5.44 -4.47
CA LYS A 49 1.57 -4.41 -5.32
C LYS A 49 2.88 -5.03 -5.79
N LYS A 50 2.90 -5.51 -7.04
CA LYS A 50 4.13 -5.62 -7.81
C LYS A 50 4.70 -4.21 -7.73
N GLY A 51 5.43 -3.91 -6.65
CA GLY A 51 6.39 -2.85 -6.64
C GLY A 51 7.18 -3.15 -7.89
N LYS A 52 7.01 -2.31 -8.91
CA LYS A 52 7.88 -2.33 -10.08
C LYS A 52 9.26 -2.58 -9.50
N LYS A 53 9.91 -3.70 -9.83
CA LYS A 53 11.30 -3.94 -9.42
C LYS A 53 12.05 -2.74 -9.96
N ILE A 54 12.27 -1.73 -9.13
CA ILE A 54 13.09 -0.60 -9.50
C ILE A 54 14.48 -1.20 -9.47
N ASP A 55 15.05 -1.32 -10.66
CA ASP A 55 16.37 -1.87 -10.89
C ASP A 55 17.35 -1.24 -9.89
N PRO A 56 17.98 -2.01 -8.97
CA PRO A 56 18.81 -1.44 -7.91
C PRO A 56 19.96 -0.58 -8.45
N MET A 57 20.40 -0.88 -9.68
CA MET A 57 21.38 -0.10 -10.44
C MET A 57 20.92 1.33 -10.75
N LYS A 58 19.60 1.57 -10.90
CA LYS A 58 19.01 2.90 -11.13
C LYS A 58 18.83 3.72 -9.84
N THR A 59 18.94 3.13 -8.66
CA THR A 59 18.70 3.79 -7.37
C THR A 59 19.96 4.13 -6.58
N LEU A 60 21.12 3.55 -6.91
CA LEU A 60 22.37 3.75 -6.16
C LEU A 60 22.79 5.23 -6.03
N GLY A 61 22.55 6.06 -7.05
CA GLY A 61 22.90 7.49 -7.02
C GLY A 61 21.89 8.41 -6.32
N VAL A 62 20.72 7.91 -5.91
CA VAL A 62 19.62 8.76 -5.42
C VAL A 62 19.58 8.84 -3.90
N PHE A 63 20.05 7.79 -3.21
CA PHE A 63 20.10 7.77 -1.75
C PHE A 63 21.20 8.67 -1.16
N SER A 64 22.28 8.98 -1.89
CA SER A 64 23.35 9.88 -1.41
C SER A 64 22.93 11.36 -1.33
N LEU A 65 21.81 11.73 -1.95
CA LEU A 65 21.34 13.12 -2.08
C LEU A 65 20.11 13.45 -1.22
N GLY A 66 19.62 12.53 -0.38
CA GLY A 66 18.49 12.78 0.53
C GLY A 66 17.13 12.99 -0.16
N VAL A 67 16.99 12.67 -1.45
CA VAL A 67 15.77 12.91 -2.22
C VAL A 67 14.87 11.66 -2.22
N LYS A 68 13.68 11.74 -1.61
CA LYS A 68 12.71 10.62 -1.46
C LYS A 68 12.06 10.12 -2.77
N LYS A 69 12.22 10.81 -3.90
CA LYS A 69 11.68 10.40 -5.21
C LYS A 69 12.61 10.81 -6.33
N ILE A 70 12.92 9.87 -7.24
CA ILE A 70 13.64 10.14 -8.48
C ILE A 70 12.82 11.14 -9.32
N PRO A 71 13.31 12.38 -9.56
CA PRO A 71 12.64 13.28 -10.50
C PRO A 71 12.74 12.69 -11.92
N SER A 72 11.70 12.85 -12.74
CA SER A 72 11.81 12.44 -14.15
C SER A 72 12.92 13.24 -14.83
N ARG A 73 13.67 12.59 -15.72
CA ARG A 73 14.80 13.18 -16.44
C ARG A 73 14.41 14.51 -17.09
N GLU A 74 13.24 14.56 -17.69
CA GLU A 74 12.63 15.75 -18.30
C GLU A 74 12.60 16.95 -17.35
N LYS A 75 12.13 16.78 -16.11
CA LYS A 75 12.04 17.87 -15.13
C LYS A 75 13.41 18.42 -14.73
N LEU A 76 14.44 17.59 -14.73
CA LEU A 76 15.79 17.99 -14.35
C LEU A 76 16.47 18.80 -15.46
N TYR A 77 16.31 18.36 -16.71
CA TYR A 77 16.82 19.09 -17.86
C TYR A 77 16.04 20.38 -18.12
N ASP A 78 14.71 20.38 -17.96
CA ASP A 78 13.90 21.59 -18.12
C ASP A 78 14.31 22.69 -17.14
N LYS A 79 14.56 22.35 -15.87
CA LYS A 79 15.01 23.32 -14.87
C LYS A 79 16.38 23.90 -15.23
N TYR A 80 17.28 23.07 -15.73
CA TYR A 80 18.62 23.51 -16.14
C TYR A 80 18.58 24.35 -17.43
N LEU A 81 17.77 23.96 -18.40
CA LEU A 81 17.58 24.66 -19.67
C LEU A 81 16.93 26.02 -19.45
N LYS A 82 15.86 26.11 -18.65
CA LYS A 82 15.23 27.39 -18.28
C LYS A 82 16.23 28.35 -17.63
N ARG A 83 17.00 27.85 -16.65
CA ARG A 83 18.06 28.64 -16.01
C ARG A 83 19.12 29.13 -17.01
N LYS A 84 19.47 28.31 -18.02
CA LYS A 84 20.43 28.69 -19.06
C LYS A 84 19.85 29.68 -20.09
N MET A 85 18.54 29.59 -20.34
CA MET A 85 17.79 30.47 -21.23
C MET A 85 17.38 31.79 -20.57
N GLY A 86 17.67 31.97 -19.27
CA GLY A 86 17.39 33.21 -18.55
C GLY A 86 15.92 33.47 -18.23
N ILE A 87 15.10 32.40 -18.18
CA ILE A 87 13.68 32.43 -17.80
C ILE A 87 13.50 31.80 -16.41
#